data_AF-A4E9A0-F1
#
_entry.id   AF-A4E9A0-F1
#
_cell.length_a   1.000
_cell.length_b   1.000
_cell.length_c   1.000
_cell.angle_alpha   90.00
_cell.angle_beta   90.00
_cell.angle_gamma   90.00
#
_symmetry.space_group_name_H-M   'P 1'
#
loop_
_entity.id
_entity.type
_entity.pdbx_description
1 polymer ?
#
loop_
_entity_poly.entity_id
_entity_poly.type
_entity_poly.pdbx_seq_one_letter_code
_entity_poly.pdbx_strand_id
1 'polypeptide(L)'
;MTARPKKEETSMSSLKPLADRVLVKPDEAEQKTASGLYIASNAQEKPQRGTIVAVGAGKVNDKGERIPMDVQVGDVVIYGKFGGNEVKVDGEKYLLMRADDIYAVVEA
;
A
#
# COMPACT_ATOMS: atom_id res chain seq x y z
N MET A 1 -6.67 6.04 34.17
CA MET A 1 -5.84 7.12 33.60
C MET A 1 -4.70 6.50 32.80
N THR A 2 -4.80 6.51 31.48
CA THR A 2 -3.64 6.60 30.58
C THR A 2 -4.19 7.08 29.25
N ALA A 3 -4.00 8.38 29.02
CA ALA A 3 -4.43 9.09 27.84
C ALA A 3 -3.86 8.43 26.59
N ARG A 4 -4.73 8.16 25.60
CA ARG A 4 -4.29 7.92 24.23
C ARG A 4 -3.89 9.27 23.64
N PRO A 5 -2.65 9.47 23.17
CA PRO A 5 -2.25 10.75 22.62
C PRO A 5 -3.01 11.01 21.31
N LYS A 6 -3.53 12.23 21.17
CA LYS A 6 -4.07 12.81 19.94
C LYS A 6 -2.99 12.82 18.85
N LYS A 7 -3.33 12.33 17.66
CA LYS A 7 -2.77 12.78 16.37
C LYS A 7 -3.95 12.99 15.42
N GLU A 8 -4.39 14.24 15.30
CA GLU A 8 -5.24 14.71 14.21
C GLU A 8 -4.29 15.28 13.15
N GLU A 9 -4.32 14.75 11.93
CA GLU A 9 -3.92 15.43 10.69
C GLU A 9 -4.51 14.62 9.50
N THR A 10 -5.78 14.95 9.24
CA THR A 10 -6.55 14.99 7.98
C THR A 10 -6.44 13.85 6.93
N SER A 11 -7.59 13.19 6.75
CA SER A 11 -8.13 12.46 5.57
C SER A 11 -7.43 11.23 4.97
N MET A 12 -6.37 10.70 5.57
CA MET A 12 -5.92 9.29 5.35
C MET A 12 -5.85 8.49 6.66
N SER A 13 -6.19 9.12 7.79
CA SER A 13 -6.00 8.64 9.16
C SER A 13 -7.02 7.58 9.63
N SER A 14 -7.95 7.16 8.78
CA SER A 14 -9.08 6.29 9.19
C SER A 14 -8.76 4.79 9.09
N LEU A 15 -7.80 4.38 8.24
CA LEU A 15 -7.44 2.98 8.08
C LEU A 15 -6.08 2.67 8.68
N LYS A 16 -6.12 2.02 9.84
CA LYS A 16 -4.95 1.41 10.44
C LYS A 16 -4.89 -0.08 10.05
N PRO A 17 -4.02 -0.48 9.11
CA PRO A 17 -3.83 -1.90 8.83
C PRO A 17 -3.36 -2.63 10.10
N LEU A 18 -3.88 -3.85 10.28
CA LEU A 18 -3.57 -4.71 11.44
C LEU A 18 -2.50 -5.74 11.08
N ALA A 19 -1.73 -6.16 12.07
CA ALA A 19 -0.64 -7.11 11.93
C ALA A 19 0.37 -6.67 10.84
N ASP A 20 0.64 -7.56 9.88
CA ASP A 20 1.58 -7.45 8.77
C ASP A 20 0.97 -6.85 7.50
N ARG A 21 -0.19 -6.20 7.63
CA ARG A 21 -0.87 -5.60 6.48
C ARG A 21 -0.33 -4.21 6.18
N VAL A 22 -0.46 -3.82 4.94
CA VAL A 22 -0.06 -2.52 4.40
C VAL A 22 -1.15 -1.99 3.50
N LEU A 23 -1.34 -0.68 3.55
CA LEU A 23 -2.25 0.05 2.69
C LEU A 23 -1.43 0.77 1.62
N VAL A 24 -1.72 0.46 0.37
CA VAL A 24 -1.03 0.99 -0.80
C VAL A 24 -2.02 1.80 -1.64
N LYS A 25 -1.63 2.98 -2.06
CA LYS A 25 -2.34 3.77 -3.07
C LYS A 25 -1.76 3.40 -4.44
N PRO A 26 -2.50 2.69 -5.30
CA PRO A 26 -2.00 2.34 -6.63
C PRO A 26 -1.69 3.60 -7.44
N ASP A 27 -0.58 3.60 -8.16
CA ASP A 27 -0.24 4.70 -9.06
C ASP A 27 -1.16 4.69 -10.29
N GLU A 28 -1.20 5.78 -11.05
CA GLU A 28 -1.93 5.81 -12.31
C GLU A 28 -1.32 4.79 -13.28
N ALA A 29 -2.18 3.99 -13.92
CA ALA A 29 -1.73 3.03 -14.93
C ALA A 29 -1.03 3.78 -16.07
N GLU A 30 0.20 3.38 -16.43
CA GLU A 30 0.92 3.95 -17.57
C GLU A 30 0.10 3.75 -18.85
N GLN A 31 -0.54 4.83 -19.31
CA GLN A 31 -1.35 4.81 -20.53
C GLN A 31 -0.51 4.91 -21.80
N LYS A 32 0.77 5.31 -21.65
CA LYS A 32 1.71 5.53 -22.74
C LYS A 32 2.86 4.56 -22.61
N THR A 33 3.00 3.70 -23.60
CA THR A 33 4.22 2.93 -23.80
C THR A 33 5.39 3.86 -24.12
N ALA A 34 6.63 3.45 -23.82
CA ALA A 34 7.85 4.22 -24.08
C ALA A 34 8.05 4.61 -25.56
N SER A 35 7.30 4.01 -26.50
CA SER A 35 7.30 4.33 -27.93
C SER A 35 6.25 5.36 -28.35
N GLY A 36 5.45 5.90 -27.41
CA GLY A 36 4.40 6.88 -27.69
C GLY A 36 3.11 6.29 -28.27
N LEU A 37 2.97 4.96 -28.30
CA LEU A 37 1.77 4.29 -28.78
C LEU A 37 0.71 4.21 -27.67
N TYR A 38 -0.48 4.74 -27.96
CA TYR A 38 -1.65 4.64 -27.09
C TYR A 38 -2.24 3.23 -27.18
N ILE A 39 -2.33 2.55 -26.03
CA ILE A 39 -2.97 1.22 -25.95
C ILE A 39 -4.49 1.42 -25.97
N ALA A 40 -5.18 0.78 -26.93
CA ALA A 40 -6.65 0.79 -26.98
C ALA A 40 -7.23 0.20 -25.68
N SER A 41 -8.25 0.88 -25.14
CA SER A 41 -8.74 0.90 -23.75
C SER A 41 -9.29 -0.41 -23.13
N ASN A 42 -8.99 -1.58 -23.70
CA ASN A 42 -9.51 -2.88 -23.22
C ASN A 42 -8.49 -3.75 -22.48
N ALA A 43 -7.20 -3.37 -22.45
CA ALA A 43 -6.13 -4.13 -21.79
C ALA A 43 -5.29 -3.24 -20.87
N GLN A 44 -5.95 -2.33 -20.12
CA GLN A 44 -5.27 -1.54 -19.11
C GLN A 44 -4.82 -2.49 -17.99
N GLU A 45 -3.53 -2.84 -17.98
CA GLU A 45 -2.99 -3.65 -16.90
C GLU A 45 -3.12 -2.88 -15.59
N LYS A 46 -3.58 -3.58 -14.54
CA LYS A 46 -3.64 -2.99 -13.20
C LYS A 46 -2.21 -2.54 -12.84
N PRO A 47 -2.05 -1.30 -12.35
CA PRO A 47 -0.75 -0.83 -11.90
C PRO A 47 -0.24 -1.78 -10.82
N GLN A 48 0.92 -2.37 -11.08
CA GLN A 48 1.65 -3.21 -10.12
C GLN A 48 2.57 -2.37 -9.22
N ARG A 49 2.43 -1.05 -9.30
CA ARG A 49 3.20 -0.06 -8.58
C ARG A 49 2.24 0.83 -7.79
N GLY A 50 2.64 1.21 -6.59
CA GLY A 50 1.91 2.17 -5.79
C GLY A 50 2.70 2.65 -4.59
N THR A 51 2.18 3.68 -3.94
CA THR A 51 2.80 4.31 -2.78
C THR A 51 2.17 3.82 -1.49
N ILE A 52 2.97 3.47 -0.50
CA ILE A 52 2.48 3.05 0.82
C ILE A 52 1.95 4.26 1.57
N VAL A 53 0.71 4.19 2.00
CA VAL A 53 0.05 5.24 2.78
C VAL A 53 -0.11 4.86 4.25
N ALA A 54 -0.13 3.57 4.58
CA ALA A 54 -0.16 3.10 5.95
C ALA A 54 0.50 1.73 6.10
N VAL A 55 1.21 1.52 7.21
CA VAL A 55 1.83 0.24 7.56
C VAL A 55 1.27 -0.29 8.86
N GLY A 56 1.12 -1.62 8.92
CA GLY A 56 0.69 -2.32 10.11
C GLY A 56 1.77 -2.34 11.19
N ALA A 57 1.42 -2.93 12.33
CA ALA A 57 2.33 -3.07 13.45
C ALA A 57 3.44 -4.11 13.22
N GLY A 58 3.36 -4.91 12.15
CA GLY A 58 4.24 -6.05 11.88
C GLY A 58 3.68 -7.37 12.42
N LYS A 59 4.25 -8.50 11.96
CA LYS A 59 3.98 -9.83 12.54
C LYS A 59 4.52 -9.85 13.96
N VAL A 60 3.82 -10.53 14.86
CA VAL A 60 4.33 -10.85 16.21
C VAL A 60 4.89 -12.27 16.14
N ASN A 61 6.13 -12.45 16.57
CA ASN A 61 6.73 -13.78 16.67
C ASN A 61 6.18 -14.55 17.89
N ASP A 62 6.51 -15.84 18.00
CA ASP A 62 6.05 -16.68 19.12
C ASP A 62 6.55 -16.21 20.50
N LYS A 63 7.53 -15.29 20.53
CA LYS A 63 8.08 -14.66 21.74
C LYS A 63 7.37 -13.37 22.13
N GLY A 64 6.38 -12.92 21.37
CA GLY A 64 5.67 -11.66 21.60
C GLY A 64 6.40 -10.40 21.09
N GLU A 65 7.52 -10.56 20.37
CA GLU A 65 8.25 -9.47 19.77
C GLU A 65 7.69 -9.15 18.38
N ARG A 66 7.67 -7.87 18.03
CA ARG A 66 7.23 -7.42 16.71
C ARG A 66 8.38 -7.53 15.72
N ILE A 67 8.14 -8.22 14.62
CA ILE A 67 9.03 -8.24 13.47
C ILE A 67 8.90 -6.88 12.78
N PRO A 68 10.00 -6.12 12.61
CA PRO A 68 9.97 -4.87 11.87
C PRO A 68 9.53 -5.13 10.43
N MET A 69 8.78 -4.19 9.88
CA MET A 69 8.38 -4.23 8.46
C MET A 69 9.50 -3.60 7.65
N ASP A 70 9.86 -4.20 6.53
CA ASP A 70 10.87 -3.67 5.60
C ASP A 70 10.36 -2.47 4.79
N VAL A 71 9.09 -2.10 4.97
CA VAL A 71 8.42 -1.03 4.23
C VAL A 71 7.91 0.05 5.17
N GLN A 72 7.97 1.30 4.71
CA GLN A 72 7.58 2.49 5.45
C GLN A 72 6.50 3.29 4.70
N VAL A 73 5.85 4.20 5.42
CA VAL A 73 4.88 5.12 4.82
C VAL A 73 5.62 6.10 3.91
N GLY A 74 5.17 6.22 2.67
CA GLY A 74 5.80 7.03 1.63
C GLY A 74 6.64 6.22 0.64
N ASP A 75 6.96 4.96 0.95
CA ASP A 75 7.73 4.11 0.04
C ASP A 75 6.90 3.73 -1.18
N VAL A 76 7.55 3.76 -2.35
CA VAL A 76 6.95 3.29 -3.59
C VAL A 76 7.29 1.81 -3.74
N VAL A 77 6.29 0.96 -3.92
CA VAL A 77 6.47 -0.49 -3.92
C VAL A 77 5.89 -1.13 -5.17
N ILE A 78 6.50 -2.24 -5.57
CA ILE A 78 5.99 -3.16 -6.58
C ILE A 78 5.31 -4.32 -5.87
N TYR A 79 4.07 -4.61 -6.24
CA TYR A 79 3.27 -5.70 -5.67
C TYR A 79 2.66 -6.58 -6.75
N GLY A 80 2.26 -7.79 -6.36
CA GLY A 80 1.63 -8.74 -7.27
C GLY A 80 0.32 -8.21 -7.88
N LYS A 81 0.07 -8.49 -9.16
CA LYS A 81 -1.16 -8.10 -9.89
C LYS A 81 -2.47 -8.58 -9.24
N PHE A 82 -2.38 -9.64 -8.45
CA PHE A 82 -3.48 -10.27 -7.72
C PHE A 82 -3.35 -10.10 -6.20
N GLY A 83 -2.40 -9.28 -5.74
CA GLY A 83 -2.12 -9.04 -4.33
C GLY A 83 -3.09 -8.01 -3.74
N GLY A 84 -3.69 -8.36 -2.60
CA GLY A 84 -4.51 -7.46 -1.80
C GLY A 84 -5.98 -7.31 -2.21
N ASN A 85 -6.70 -6.57 -1.38
CA ASN A 85 -8.12 -6.25 -1.54
C ASN A 85 -8.29 -4.75 -1.83
N GLU A 86 -9.18 -4.39 -2.76
CA GLU A 86 -9.55 -2.99 -3.00
C GLU A 86 -10.41 -2.48 -1.84
N VAL A 87 -9.95 -1.42 -1.19
CA VAL A 87 -10.65 -0.73 -0.10
C VAL A 87 -10.91 0.69 -0.52
N LYS A 88 -12.17 1.14 -0.43
CA LYS A 88 -12.54 2.52 -0.74
C LYS A 88 -12.77 3.30 0.54
N VAL A 89 -12.07 4.42 0.70
CA VAL A 89 -12.20 5.33 1.84
C VAL A 89 -12.24 6.75 1.35
N ASP A 90 -13.23 7.52 1.81
CA ASP A 90 -13.40 8.93 1.46
C ASP A 90 -13.46 9.18 -0.06
N GLY A 91 -13.96 8.20 -0.81
CA GLY A 91 -14.04 8.24 -2.28
C GLY A 91 -12.75 7.84 -3.01
N GLU A 92 -11.65 7.67 -2.29
CA GLU A 92 -10.38 7.20 -2.83
C GLU A 92 -10.25 5.67 -2.78
N LYS A 93 -9.54 5.10 -3.76
CA LYS A 93 -9.26 3.66 -3.85
C LYS A 93 -7.87 3.36 -3.30
N TYR A 94 -7.83 2.38 -2.41
CA TYR A 94 -6.62 1.83 -1.81
C TYR A 94 -6.57 0.33 -2.01
N LEU A 95 -5.39 -0.26 -1.89
CA LEU A 95 -5.15 -1.69 -1.85
C LEU A 95 -4.63 -2.07 -0.47
N LEU A 96 -5.36 -2.95 0.21
CA LEU A 96 -4.92 -3.56 1.46
C LEU A 96 -4.33 -4.94 1.17
N MET A 97 -3.03 -5.10 1.38
CA MET A 97 -2.30 -6.36 1.15
C MET A 97 -1.42 -6.72 2.33
N ARG A 98 -0.80 -7.90 2.30
CA ARG A 98 0.25 -8.26 3.27
C ARG A 98 1.60 -7.71 2.80
N ALA A 99 2.52 -7.49 3.73
CA ALA A 99 3.91 -7.20 3.40
C ALA A 99 4.52 -8.29 2.49
N ASP A 100 4.13 -9.55 2.69
CA ASP A 100 4.60 -10.69 1.88
C ASP A 100 4.20 -10.59 0.39
N ASP A 101 3.16 -9.81 0.04
CA ASP A 101 2.71 -9.62 -1.35
C ASP A 101 3.48 -8.51 -2.08
N ILE A 102 4.37 -7.80 -1.38
CA ILE A 102 5.26 -6.78 -1.93
C ILE A 102 6.54 -7.45 -2.40
N TYR A 103 6.91 -7.21 -3.66
CA TYR A 103 8.09 -7.80 -4.29
C TYR A 103 9.33 -6.93 -4.14
N ALA A 104 9.18 -5.60 -4.18
CA ALA A 104 10.29 -4.67 -4.08
C ALA A 104 9.84 -3.28 -3.62
N VAL A 105 10.73 -2.56 -2.94
CA VAL A 105 10.67 -1.10 -2.77
C VAL A 105 11.45 -0.48 -3.94
N VAL A 106 10.84 0.47 -4.64
CA VAL A 106 11.47 1.23 -5.71
C VAL A 106 12.24 2.38 -5.07
N GLU A 107 13.54 2.18 -4.89
CA GLU A 107 14.48 3.25 -4.52
C GLU A 107 14.87 4.02 -5.79
N ALA A 108 14.84 5.35 -5.72
CA ALA A 108 15.22 6.26 -6.81
C ALA A 108 16.69 6.69 -6.69
#